data_AF-A0A957L8J3-F1
#
_entry.id   AF-A0A957L8J3-F1
#
_cell.length_a   1.000
_cell.length_b   1.000
_cell.length_c   1.000
_cell.angle_alpha   90.00
_cell.angle_beta   90.00
_cell.angle_gamma   90.00
#
_symmetry.space_group_name_H-M   'P 1'
#
loop_
_entity.id
_entity.type
_entity.pdbx_description
1 polymer ?
#
loop_
_entity_poly.entity_id
_entity_poly.type
_entity_poly.pdbx_seq_one_letter_code
_entity_poly.pdbx_strand_id
1 'polypeptide(L)' 'MEYLQGGRENQIVRIKNTVQRPAGVWSPVVHALLRHVHAQGFHNVPEPLGFDGQGHEIVTFIEGEVSNY' A
#
# COMPACT_ATOMS: atom_id res chain seq x y z
N MET A 1 -7.38 8.67 -10.55
CA MET A 1 -7.16 7.22 -10.46
C MET A 1 -6.11 6.90 -11.49
N GLU A 2 -5.04 6.24 -11.11
CA GLU A 2 -3.87 5.99 -11.95
C GLU A 2 -3.37 4.56 -11.69
N TYR A 3 -3.05 3.81 -12.74
CA TYR A 3 -2.40 2.51 -12.58
C TYR A 3 -0.90 2.72 -12.41
N LEU A 4 -0.36 2.22 -11.31
CA LEU A 4 1.08 2.28 -11.04
C LEU A 4 1.80 1.15 -11.78
N GLN A 5 2.98 1.47 -12.31
CA GLN A 5 3.85 0.51 -12.97
C GLN A 5 4.75 -0.22 -11.97
N GLY A 6 5.22 -1.40 -12.34
CA GLY A 6 6.17 -2.21 -11.56
C GLY A 6 5.52 -3.24 -10.64
N GLY A 7 6.25 -4.32 -10.34
CA GLY A 7 5.92 -5.40 -9.39
C GLY A 7 4.71 -6.28 -9.78
N ARG A 8 3.55 -5.68 -9.97
CA ARG A 8 2.30 -6.33 -10.38
C ARG A 8 1.59 -5.45 -11.40
N GLU A 9 1.91 -5.69 -12.67
CA GLU A 9 1.36 -4.92 -13.79
C GLU A 9 -0.17 -4.86 -13.75
N ASN A 10 -0.72 -3.67 -13.95
CA ASN A 10 -2.15 -3.37 -14.04
C ASN A 10 -3.00 -3.77 -12.82
N GLN A 11 -2.38 -4.02 -11.67
CA GLN A 11 -3.09 -4.43 -10.44
C GLN A 11 -2.99 -3.42 -9.31
N ILE A 12 -2.10 -2.43 -9.42
CA ILE A 12 -1.87 -1.44 -8.38
C ILE A 12 -2.45 -0.11 -8.84
N VAL A 13 -3.37 0.44 -8.07
CA VAL A 13 -4.09 1.66 -8.44
C VAL A 13 -3.89 2.74 -7.38
N ARG A 14 -3.43 3.92 -7.79
CA ARG A 14 -3.44 5.12 -6.96
C ARG A 14 -4.76 5.88 -7.10
N ILE A 15 -5.38 6.19 -5.96
CA ILE A 15 -6.55 7.07 -5.84
C ILE A 15 -6.22 8.16 -4.82
N LYS A 16 -6.05 9.40 -5.30
CA LYS A 16 -5.60 10.54 -4.48
C LYS A 16 -4.30 10.19 -3.74
N ASN A 17 -4.36 10.09 -2.41
CA ASN A 17 -3.22 9.83 -1.53
C ASN A 17 -3.18 8.37 -1.04
N THR A 18 -3.92 7.49 -1.70
CA THR A 18 -4.02 6.07 -1.34
C THR A 18 -3.67 5.17 -2.51
N VAL A 19 -3.21 3.97 -2.20
CA VAL A 19 -2.96 2.88 -3.14
C VAL A 19 -3.87 1.71 -2.77
N GLN A 20 -4.60 1.21 -3.77
CA GLN A 20 -5.33 -0.04 -3.72
C GLN A 20 -4.52 -1.11 -4.45
N ARG A 21 -4.34 -2.27 -3.81
CA ARG A 21 -3.58 -3.39 -4.40
C ARG A 21 -4.11 -4.74 -3.90
N PRO A 22 -3.85 -5.85 -4.62
CA PRO A 22 -4.28 -7.17 -4.19
C PRO A 22 -3.74 -7.54 -2.81
N ALA A 23 -4.66 -7.89 -1.91
CA ALA A 23 -4.33 -8.43 -0.61
C ALA A 23 -4.03 -9.94 -0.70
N GLY A 24 -3.27 -10.44 0.28
CA GLY A 24 -3.07 -11.86 0.51
C GLY A 24 -3.36 -12.22 1.96
N VAL A 25 -3.26 -13.51 2.29
CA VAL A 25 -3.43 -14.02 3.67
C VAL A 25 -2.47 -13.36 4.68
N TRP A 26 -1.35 -12.82 4.19
CA TRP A 26 -0.36 -12.10 4.97
C TRP A 26 -0.69 -10.62 5.20
N SER A 27 -1.61 -10.02 4.42
CA SER A 27 -1.88 -8.58 4.48
C SER A 27 -2.28 -8.07 5.87
N PRO A 28 -3.11 -8.78 6.68
CA PRO A 28 -3.40 -8.36 8.05
C PRO A 28 -2.16 -8.23 8.95
N VAL A 29 -1.19 -9.15 8.80
CA VAL A 29 0.06 -9.15 9.57
C VAL A 29 0.97 -8.03 9.09
N VAL A 30 1.07 -7.81 7.77
CA VAL A 30 1.82 -6.68 7.20
C VAL A 30 1.24 -5.36 7.70
N HIS A 31 -0.09 -5.21 7.74
CA HIS A 31 -0.74 -4.02 8.29
C HIS A 31 -0.41 -3.81 9.77
N ALA A 32 -0.37 -4.89 10.56
CA ALA A 32 0.03 -4.79 11.96
C ALA A 32 1.48 -4.30 12.11
N LEU A 33 2.40 -4.81 11.28
CA LEU A 33 3.79 -4.36 11.25
C LEU A 33 3.91 -2.89 10.87
N LEU A 34 3.23 -2.46 9.80
CA LEU A 34 3.26 -1.06 9.35
C LEU A 34 2.74 -0.10 10.43
N ARG A 35 1.64 -0.45 11.10
CA ARG A 35 1.13 0.33 12.25
C ARG A 35 2.13 0.40 13.39
N HIS A 36 2.79 -0.72 13.71
CA HIS A 36 3.79 -0.75 14.76
C HIS A 36 4.97 0.17 14.43
N VAL A 37 5.55 0.05 13.24
CA VAL A 37 6.68 0.88 12.78
C VAL A 37 6.32 2.36 12.77
N HIS A 38 5.13 2.70 12.28
CA HIS A 38 4.62 4.07 12.31
C HIS A 38 4.48 4.60 13.76
N ALA A 39 3.96 3.79 14.67
CA ALA A 39 3.86 4.13 16.10
C ALA A 39 5.22 4.27 16.80
N GLN A 40 6.29 3.68 16.27
CA GLN A 40 7.67 3.89 16.73
C GLN A 40 8.32 5.17 16.17
N GLY A 41 7.57 5.98 15.41
CA GLY A 41 8.03 7.27 14.87
C GLY A 41 8.70 7.18 13.49
N PHE A 42 8.65 6.02 12.83
CA PHE A 42 9.13 5.89 11.46
C PHE A 42 7.98 6.10 10.48
N HIS A 43 7.91 7.29 9.88
CA HIS A 43 6.81 7.72 9.01
C HIS A 43 7.06 7.49 7.50
N ASN A 44 8.24 6.98 7.12
CA ASN A 44 8.57 6.66 5.73
C ASN A 44 8.08 5.26 5.31
N VAL A 45 6.96 4.81 5.87
CA VAL A 45 6.24 3.59 5.47
C VAL A 45 4.79 3.91 5.17
N PRO A 46 4.13 3.14 4.29
CA PRO A 46 2.69 3.28 4.07
C PRO A 46 1.88 3.02 5.36
N GLU A 47 0.90 3.86 5.62
CA GLU A 47 -0.10 3.62 6.65
C GLU A 47 -1.22 2.74 6.09
N PRO A 48 -1.58 1.62 6.74
CA PRO A 48 -2.68 0.78 6.30
C PRO A 48 -4.03 1.35 6.69
N LEU A 49 -4.90 1.55 5.70
CA LEU A 49 -6.24 2.13 5.85
C LEU A 49 -7.36 1.07 5.86
N GLY A 50 -7.00 -0.21 5.65
CA GLY A 50 -7.93 -1.34 5.69
C GLY A 50 -8.03 -2.05 4.34
N PHE A 51 -9.22 -2.57 4.05
CA PHE A 51 -9.54 -3.29 2.82
C PHE A 51 -10.75 -2.65 2.13
N ASP A 52 -10.79 -2.68 0.80
CA ASP A 52 -11.96 -2.26 0.03
C ASP A 52 -13.03 -3.37 -0.03
N GLY A 53 -14.18 -3.07 -0.65
CA GLY A 53 -15.28 -4.03 -0.80
C GLY A 53 -15.00 -5.22 -1.72
N GLN A 54 -13.86 -5.23 -2.43
CA GLN A 54 -13.40 -6.31 -3.30
C GLN A 54 -12.27 -7.12 -2.66
N GLY A 55 -11.85 -6.76 -1.45
CA GLY A 55 -10.76 -7.41 -0.72
C GLY A 55 -9.37 -6.91 -1.09
N HIS A 56 -9.22 -5.81 -1.82
CA HIS A 56 -7.92 -5.16 -1.99
C HIS A 56 -7.51 -4.46 -0.70
N GLU A 57 -6.23 -4.49 -0.36
CA GLU A 57 -5.73 -3.66 0.72
C GLU A 57 -5.57 -2.21 0.26
N ILE A 58 -5.88 -1.28 1.16
CA ILE A 58 -5.73 0.16 0.97
C ILE A 58 -4.62 0.65 1.90
N VAL A 59 -3.62 1.32 1.33
CA VAL A 59 -2.52 1.95 2.08
C VAL A 59 -2.29 3.38 1.61
N THR A 60 -1.60 4.22 2.39
CA THR A 60 -1.19 5.54 1.91
C THR A 60 -0.14 5.45 0.79
N PHE A 61 -0.19 6.40 -0.13
CA PHE A 61 0.87 6.55 -1.15
C PHE A 61 2.07 7.28 -0.52
N ILE A 62 3.27 6.77 -0.78
CA ILE A 62 4.52 7.42 -0.40
C ILE A 62 5.11 8.04 -1.68
N GLU A 63 5.25 9.36 -1.67
CA GLU A 63 5.89 10.09 -2.78
C GLU A 63 7.38 9.71 -2.86
N GLY A 64 7.85 9.41 -4.06
CA GLY A 64 9.23 9.03 -4.31
C GLY A 64 9.43 8.41 -5.69
N GLU A 65 10.70 8.23 -6.05
CA GLU A 65 11.10 7.60 -7.31
C GLU A 65 11.67 6.21 -7.02
N VAL A 66 11.26 5.22 -7.82
CA VAL A 66 11.76 3.84 -7.74
C VAL A 66 12.30 3.42 -9.11
N SER A 67 13.37 2.63 -9.12
CA SER A 67 13.84 2.00 -10.35
C SER A 67 12.85 0.93 -10.79
N ASN A 68 12.58 0.86 -12.09
CA ASN A 68 11.83 -0.23 -12.70
C ASN A 68 12.84 -1.30 -13.14
N TYR A 69 12.99 -2.38 -12.37
CA TYR A 69 13.88 -3.51 -12.67
C TYR A 69 13.10 -4.65 -13.33
#